data_AF-A0A3D1PC75-F1
#
_entry.id   AF-A0A3D1PC75-F1
#
_cell.length_a   1.000
_cell.length_b   1.000
_cell.length_c   1.000
_cell.angle_alpha   90.00
_cell.angle_beta   90.00
_cell.angle_gamma   90.00
#
_symmetry.space_group_name_H-M   'P 1'
#
loop_
_entity.id
_entity.type
_entity.pdbx_description
1 polymer ?
#
loop_
_entity_poly.entity_id
_entity_poly.type
_entity_poly.pdbx_seq_one_letter_code
_entity_poly.pdbx_strand_id
1 'polypeptide(L)'
;EGVDERVLHLVTREVSLGDFILTGGEIPAMALLNGVVRLLPGTVGKVESLKSESFEEGLLDYPQYTRPANFRGLKVPDVLLS
;
A
#
# COMPACT_ATOMS: atom_id res chain seq x y z
N GLU A 1 -20.12 -20.82 7.73
CA GLU A 1 -18.95 -20.05 7.25
C GLU A 1 -18.94 -20.07 5.74
N GLY A 2 -18.40 -19.03 5.12
CA GLY A 2 -18.49 -18.84 3.68
C GLY A 2 -19.83 -18.25 3.22
N VAL A 3 -19.89 -17.94 1.93
CA VAL A 3 -21.10 -17.49 1.24
C VAL A 3 -21.70 -18.69 0.50
N ASP A 4 -23.01 -18.69 0.28
CA ASP A 4 -23.67 -19.71 -0.54
C ASP A 4 -23.05 -19.76 -1.95
N GLU A 5 -22.65 -20.95 -2.40
CA GLU A 5 -21.97 -21.17 -3.69
C GLU A 5 -22.75 -20.62 -4.90
N ARG A 6 -24.09 -20.55 -4.81
CA ARG A 6 -24.92 -20.00 -5.88
C ARG A 6 -24.66 -18.51 -6.09
N VAL A 7 -24.23 -17.79 -5.05
CA VAL A 7 -23.82 -16.38 -5.15
C VAL A 7 -22.58 -16.23 -6.03
N LEU A 8 -21.71 -17.24 -6.14
CA LEU A 8 -20.54 -17.16 -7.01
C LEU A 8 -20.91 -17.03 -8.49
N HIS A 9 -22.12 -17.43 -8.90
CA HIS A 9 -22.62 -17.17 -10.26
C HIS A 9 -22.88 -15.68 -10.53
N LEU A 10 -22.98 -14.86 -9.47
CA LEU A 10 -23.08 -13.40 -9.53
C LEU A 10 -21.72 -12.72 -9.35
N VAL A 11 -20.70 -13.43 -8.87
CA VAL A 11 -19.37 -12.90 -8.61
C VAL A 11 -18.57 -12.89 -9.91
N THR A 12 -17.98 -11.74 -10.24
CA THR A 12 -17.13 -11.60 -11.43
C THR A 12 -15.67 -11.92 -11.17
N ARG A 13 -15.21 -11.73 -9.92
CA ARG A 13 -13.83 -11.97 -9.52
C ARG A 13 -13.73 -12.20 -8.02
N GLU A 14 -12.93 -13.18 -7.65
CA GLU A 14 -12.46 -13.38 -6.28
C GLU A 14 -11.06 -12.79 -6.12
N VAL A 15 -10.82 -12.10 -5.00
CA VAL A 15 -9.56 -11.42 -4.72
C VAL A 15 -9.15 -11.73 -3.28
N SER A 16 -7.95 -12.27 -3.10
CA SER A 16 -7.34 -12.46 -1.78
C SER A 16 -6.46 -11.27 -1.43
N LEU A 17 -6.41 -10.92 -0.13
CA LEU A 17 -5.46 -9.93 0.40
C LEU A 17 -4.04 -10.52 0.56
N GLY A 18 -3.93 -11.84 0.72
CA GLY A 18 -2.67 -12.57 0.89
C GLY A 18 -2.87 -13.96 1.50
N ASP A 19 -1.78 -14.69 1.70
CA ASP A 19 -1.79 -16.09 2.16
C ASP A 19 -1.96 -16.22 3.69
N PHE A 20 -3.10 -15.72 4.19
CA PHE A 20 -3.50 -15.78 5.60
C PHE A 20 -5.02 -15.73 5.74
N ILE A 21 -5.53 -16.09 6.91
CA ILE A 21 -6.98 -16.15 7.19
C ILE A 21 -7.40 -14.97 8.06
N LEU A 22 -8.53 -14.35 7.71
CA LEU A 22 -9.20 -13.31 8.49
C LEU A 22 -10.60 -13.78 8.90
N THR A 23 -11.16 -13.14 9.92
CA THR A 23 -12.51 -13.45 10.43
C THR A 23 -13.64 -12.97 9.51
N GLY A 24 -13.33 -12.09 8.55
CA GLY A 24 -14.31 -11.45 7.67
C GLY A 24 -13.66 -10.72 6.48
N GLY A 25 -14.48 -10.29 5.53
CA GLY A 25 -14.06 -9.66 4.27
C GLY A 25 -13.88 -8.15 4.34
N GLU A 26 -14.18 -7.52 5.48
CA GLU A 26 -14.18 -6.06 5.63
C GLU A 26 -12.78 -5.46 5.49
N ILE A 27 -11.76 -6.08 6.09
CA ILE A 27 -10.36 -5.61 6.00
C ILE A 27 -9.83 -5.74 4.56
N PRO A 28 -9.96 -6.88 3.86
CA PRO A 28 -9.61 -6.99 2.44
C PRO A 28 -10.32 -5.96 1.56
N ALA A 29 -11.61 -5.73 1.79
CA ALA A 29 -12.38 -4.74 1.04
C ALA A 29 -11.86 -3.31 1.26
N MET A 30 -11.58 -2.92 2.51
CA MET A 30 -11.01 -1.60 2.83
C MET A 30 -9.60 -1.42 2.24
N ALA A 31 -8.76 -2.46 2.30
CA ALA A 31 -7.41 -2.43 1.72
C ALA A 31 -7.47 -2.24 0.19
N LEU A 32 -8.35 -2.99 -0.49
CA LEU A 32 -8.57 -2.85 -1.93
C LEU A 32 -9.10 -1.45 -2.28
N LEU A 33 -10.10 -0.95 -1.55
CA LEU A 33 -10.63 0.39 -1.75
C LEU A 33 -9.53 1.45 -1.58
N ASN A 34 -8.73 1.38 -0.52
CA ASN A 34 -7.65 2.33 -0.29
C ASN A 34 -6.60 2.31 -1.41
N GLY A 35 -6.18 1.12 -1.83
CA GLY A 35 -5.18 0.92 -2.89
C GLY A 35 -5.65 1.39 -4.27
N VAL A 36 -6.95 1.28 -4.57
CA VAL A 36 -7.51 1.71 -5.87
C VAL A 36 -7.91 3.18 -5.87
N VAL A 37 -8.59 3.66 -4.82
CA VAL A 37 -9.11 5.04 -4.78
C VAL A 37 -7.99 6.07 -4.81
N ARG A 38 -6.83 5.77 -4.22
CA ARG A 38 -5.64 6.66 -4.27
C ARG A 38 -5.14 6.96 -5.69
N LEU A 39 -5.44 6.09 -6.66
CA LEU A 39 -5.07 6.28 -8.07
C LEU A 39 -5.98 7.28 -8.79
N LEU A 40 -7.10 7.69 -8.17
CA LEU A 40 -8.00 8.67 -8.74
C LEU A 40 -7.42 10.10 -8.65
N PRO A 41 -7.60 10.94 -9.67
CA PRO A 41 -7.15 12.32 -9.66
C PRO A 41 -7.61 13.10 -8.42
N GLY A 42 -6.69 13.82 -7.78
CA GLY A 42 -6.98 14.64 -6.61
C GLY A 42 -6.98 13.92 -5.26
N THR A 43 -6.75 12.60 -5.23
CA THR A 43 -6.70 11.83 -3.98
C THR A 43 -5.32 11.90 -3.30
N VAL A 44 -4.25 11.93 -4.08
CA VAL A 44 -2.87 12.10 -3.59
C VAL A 44 -2.39 13.53 -3.79
N GLY A 45 -1.63 14.06 -2.83
CA GLY A 45 -1.16 15.46 -2.87
C GLY A 45 -0.14 15.75 -3.97
N LYS A 46 0.76 14.80 -4.26
CA LYS A 46 1.70 14.86 -5.39
C LYS A 46 1.51 13.63 -6.25
N VAL A 47 1.10 13.82 -7.50
CA VAL A 47 0.82 12.73 -8.44
C VAL A 47 2.10 11.97 -8.77
N GLU A 48 3.23 12.66 -8.80
CA GLU A 48 4.55 12.08 -9.05
C GLU A 48 4.94 11.04 -7.99
N SER A 49 4.43 11.15 -6.76
CA SER A 49 4.71 10.17 -5.70
C SER A 49 4.24 8.77 -6.09
N LEU A 50 3.16 8.63 -6.87
CA LEU A 50 2.69 7.34 -7.37
C LEU A 50 3.69 6.64 -8.30
N LYS A 51 4.64 7.38 -8.89
CA LYS A 51 5.65 6.82 -9.81
C LYS A 51 6.91 6.35 -9.10
N SER A 52 7.09 6.70 -7.84
CA SER A 52 8.31 6.43 -7.07
C SER A 52 8.00 5.56 -5.85
N GLU A 53 6.98 4.71 -5.96
CA GLU A 53 6.55 3.82 -4.89
C GLU A 53 7.15 2.43 -5.01
N SER A 54 7.16 1.74 -3.88
CA SER A 54 7.50 0.33 -3.86
C SER A 54 6.60 -0.43 -4.84
N PHE A 55 7.19 -1.41 -5.53
CA PHE A 55 6.53 -2.32 -6.45
C PHE A 55 6.14 -1.75 -7.83
N GLU A 56 6.27 -0.45 -8.10
CA GLU A 56 6.09 0.11 -9.46
C GLU A 56 7.19 -0.38 -10.42
N GLU A 57 8.44 -0.42 -9.96
CA GLU A 57 9.60 -0.96 -10.70
C GLU A 57 10.04 -2.33 -10.19
N GLY A 58 9.21 -3.01 -9.39
CA GLY A 58 9.55 -4.31 -8.77
C GLY A 58 10.60 -4.24 -7.67
N LEU A 59 10.99 -3.04 -7.23
CA LEU A 59 11.89 -2.81 -6.10
C LEU A 59 11.12 -2.28 -4.88
N LEU A 60 11.74 -2.43 -3.71
CA LEU A 60 11.32 -1.69 -2.52
C LEU A 60 11.88 -0.27 -2.57
N ASP A 61 11.17 0.66 -1.94
CA ASP A 61 11.62 2.05 -1.82
C ASP A 61 12.89 2.16 -0.96
N TYR A 62 13.63 3.25 -1.13
CA TYR A 62 14.87 3.51 -0.40
C TYR A 62 14.60 3.99 1.03
N PRO A 63 15.59 3.87 1.95
CA PRO A 63 15.45 4.39 3.30
C PRO A 63 15.18 5.91 3.31
N GLN A 64 14.12 6.31 4.00
CA GLN A 64 13.72 7.71 4.11
C GLN A 64 14.24 8.33 5.41
N TYR A 65 14.72 9.57 5.32
CA TYR A 65 15.23 10.33 6.46
C TYR A 65 14.52 11.68 6.55
N THR A 66 14.32 12.15 7.78
CA THR A 66 13.78 13.48 8.06
C THR A 66 14.52 14.09 9.25
N ARG A 67 14.20 15.33 9.56
CA ARG A 67 14.81 16.03 10.70
C ARG A 67 14.46 15.31 12.03
N PRO A 68 15.36 15.30 13.01
CA PRO A 68 16.68 15.96 13.04
C PRO A 68 17.80 15.12 12.38
N ALA A 69 18.92 15.78 12.01
CA ALA A 69 20.06 15.12 11.35
C ALA A 69 20.77 14.05 12.20
N ASN A 70 20.59 14.08 13.52
CA ASN A 70 21.08 13.06 14.45
C ASN A 70 20.00 12.74 15.47
N PHE A 71 19.47 11.52 15.43
CA PHE A 71 18.47 11.03 16.38
C PHE A 71 19.09 9.92 17.24
N ARG A 72 19.32 10.20 18.52
CA ARG A 72 19.91 9.24 19.48
C ARG A 72 21.25 8.63 19.03
N GLY A 73 22.07 9.40 18.33
CA GLY A 73 23.36 8.94 17.78
C GLY A 73 23.26 8.36 16.36
N LEU A 74 22.05 8.12 15.84
CA LEU A 74 21.83 7.67 14.46
C LEU A 74 21.84 8.90 13.55
N LYS A 75 22.91 9.06 12.79
CA LYS A 75 23.08 10.17 11.84
C LYS A 75 22.40 9.86 10.50
N VAL A 76 21.79 10.88 9.91
CA VAL A 76 21.40 10.85 8.49
C VAL A 76 22.67 10.70 7.63
N PRO A 77 22.68 9.87 6.58
CA PRO A 77 23.83 9.74 5.68
C PRO A 77 24.29 11.09 5.13
N ASP A 78 25.61 11.33 5.15
CA ASP A 78 26.18 12.65 4.79
C ASP A 78 25.80 13.09 3.36
N VAL A 79 25.62 12.14 2.43
CA VAL A 79 25.20 12.40 1.03
C VAL A 79 23.78 12.99 0.92
N LEU A 80 22.95 12.88 1.97
CA LEU A 80 21.59 13.42 2.01
C LEU A 80 21.51 14.77 2.73
N LEU A 81 22.61 15.29 3.27
CA LEU A 81 22.67 16.53 4.05
C LEU A 81 23.22 17.74 3.28
N SER A 82 23.64 17.53 2.02
CA SER A 82 24.20 18.54 1.12
C SER A 82 23.14 19.27 0.30
#